data_AF-A1ZEA5-F1
#
_entry.id   AF-A1ZEA5-F1
#
_cell.length_a   1.000
_cell.length_b   1.000
_cell.length_c   1.000
_cell.angle_alpha   90.00
_cell.angle_beta   90.00
_cell.angle_gamma   90.00
#
_symmetry.space_group_name_H-M   'P 1'
#
loop_
_entity.id
_entity.type
_entity.pdbx_description
1 polymer ?
#
loop_
_entity_poly.entity_id
_entity_poly.type
_entity_poly.pdbx_seq_one_letter_code
_entity_poly.pdbx_strand_id
1 'polypeptide(L)'
;MKITSIIVFTINMCLLLGCGNAGKPANDATQTDNDRKTETKKTPKDNQKATPEQVIAKKWKESFDEMYTPAQQKKLDEFELKEMKNAANNSFYEFNADKTYTITKPDEVPGKGKWEMSSDAKKLILHSAQGQKDELSIEILTPGKVKLKIKDAEDVLVLIPA
;
A
#
# COMPACT_ATOMS: atom_id res chain seq x y z
N MET A 1 26.02 -29.79 -39.60
CA MET A 1 25.45 -30.61 -38.51
C MET A 1 24.21 -29.89 -38.01
N LYS A 2 23.06 -30.56 -38.11
CA LYS A 2 21.72 -30.08 -37.73
C LYS A 2 21.55 -30.22 -36.21
N ILE A 3 20.88 -29.27 -35.55
CA ILE A 3 19.77 -29.57 -34.63
C ILE A 3 18.76 -28.41 -34.71
N THR A 4 17.67 -28.64 -35.43
CA THR A 4 16.47 -27.80 -35.45
C THR A 4 15.66 -28.15 -34.20
N SER A 5 15.48 -27.22 -33.26
CA SER A 5 14.62 -27.44 -32.09
C SER A 5 13.16 -27.17 -32.46
N ILE A 6 12.36 -28.23 -32.49
CA ILE A 6 10.90 -28.20 -32.65
C ILE A 6 10.31 -28.23 -31.24
N ILE A 7 9.68 -27.13 -30.80
CA ILE A 7 8.88 -27.11 -29.58
C ILE A 7 7.45 -27.48 -29.95
N VAL A 8 7.03 -28.66 -29.49
CA VAL A 8 5.67 -29.18 -29.62
C VAL A 8 4.83 -28.59 -28.49
N PHE A 9 3.90 -27.69 -28.81
CA PHE A 9 2.82 -27.27 -27.90
C PHE A 9 1.66 -28.25 -28.02
N THR A 10 1.49 -29.14 -27.03
CA THR A 10 0.28 -29.93 -26.89
C THR A 10 -0.79 -29.12 -26.16
N ILE A 11 -1.80 -28.71 -26.93
CA ILE A 11 -3.09 -28.21 -26.45
C ILE A 11 -3.80 -29.40 -25.78
N ASN A 12 -4.13 -29.29 -24.49
CA ASN A 12 -5.08 -30.20 -23.87
C ASN A 12 -6.31 -29.41 -23.40
N MET A 13 -7.33 -29.48 -24.26
CA MET A 13 -8.69 -29.04 -24.06
C MET A 13 -9.45 -30.18 -23.37
N CYS A 14 -10.03 -29.92 -22.20
CA CYS A 14 -11.06 -30.79 -21.62
C CYS A 14 -12.39 -30.04 -21.58
N LEU A 15 -13.36 -30.64 -22.26
CA LEU A 15 -14.73 -30.22 -22.43
C LEU A 15 -15.59 -30.55 -21.19
N LEU A 16 -16.71 -29.84 -21.16
CA LEU A 16 -17.85 -29.86 -20.23
C LEU A 16 -18.47 -31.26 -19.98
N LEU A 17 -18.84 -31.53 -18.72
CA LEU A 17 -19.96 -32.37 -18.26
C LEU A 17 -20.35 -31.85 -16.86
N GLY A 18 -21.60 -31.59 -16.46
CA GLY A 18 -22.87 -31.79 -17.11
C GLY A 18 -24.02 -31.07 -16.38
N CYS A 19 -25.16 -31.01 -17.08
CA CYS A 19 -26.46 -30.61 -16.57
C CYS A 19 -27.05 -31.65 -15.61
N GLY A 20 -27.88 -31.17 -14.68
CA GLY A 20 -29.10 -31.85 -14.28
C GLY A 20 -29.15 -32.37 -12.85
N ASN A 21 -29.98 -31.73 -12.01
CA ASN A 21 -31.25 -32.39 -11.69
C ASN A 21 -32.36 -31.37 -11.42
N ALA A 22 -33.46 -31.53 -12.15
CA ALA A 22 -34.70 -30.81 -11.96
C ALA A 22 -35.53 -31.54 -10.88
N GLY A 23 -35.97 -30.79 -9.87
CA GLY A 23 -37.03 -31.18 -8.96
C GLY A 23 -37.99 -30.00 -8.81
N LYS A 24 -39.14 -30.10 -9.47
CA LYS A 24 -40.25 -29.13 -9.50
C LYS A 24 -41.39 -29.67 -8.59
N PRO A 25 -42.50 -28.95 -8.38
CA PRO A 25 -42.78 -28.01 -7.28
C PRO A 25 -43.93 -28.49 -6.36
N ALA A 26 -44.21 -27.76 -5.26
CA ALA A 26 -45.49 -27.87 -4.56
C ALA A 26 -45.89 -26.53 -3.90
N ASN A 27 -46.78 -25.83 -4.62
CA ASN A 27 -47.96 -25.04 -4.23
C ASN A 27 -47.97 -24.04 -3.05
N ASP A 28 -48.26 -22.80 -3.48
CA ASP A 28 -49.29 -21.86 -3.03
C ASP A 28 -49.18 -21.05 -1.72
N ALA A 29 -48.97 -19.74 -1.98
CA ALA A 29 -49.80 -18.62 -1.55
C ALA A 29 -49.86 -18.26 -0.05
N THR A 30 -49.25 -17.14 0.33
CA THR A 30 -49.88 -15.79 0.30
C THR A 30 -49.02 -14.81 1.10
N GLN A 31 -48.91 -13.61 0.54
CA GLN A 31 -48.23 -12.40 0.98
C GLN A 31 -48.85 -11.78 2.25
N THR A 32 -48.03 -11.19 3.13
CA THR A 32 -48.06 -9.76 3.57
C THR A 32 -47.50 -9.57 4.99
N ASP A 33 -46.66 -8.53 5.08
CA ASP A 33 -45.95 -7.85 6.17
C ASP A 33 -46.37 -8.03 7.64
N ASN A 34 -45.35 -8.10 8.51
CA ASN A 34 -45.22 -7.11 9.58
C ASN A 34 -43.80 -7.03 10.17
N ASP A 35 -43.37 -5.79 10.32
CA ASP A 35 -42.23 -5.28 11.08
C ASP A 35 -41.93 -6.04 12.37
N ARG A 36 -40.68 -6.50 12.51
CA ARG A 36 -39.96 -6.37 13.78
C ARG A 36 -38.45 -6.34 13.57
N LYS A 37 -37.96 -5.11 13.40
CA LYS A 37 -36.58 -4.67 13.58
C LYS A 37 -36.01 -5.27 14.87
N THR A 38 -35.29 -6.38 14.78
CA THR A 38 -34.39 -6.81 15.85
C THR A 38 -33.08 -6.06 15.60
N GLU A 39 -32.95 -4.93 16.27
CA GLU A 39 -31.68 -4.23 16.43
C GLU A 39 -30.72 -5.19 17.15
N THR A 40 -29.96 -5.96 16.39
CA THR A 40 -28.68 -6.47 16.85
C THR A 40 -27.81 -5.24 17.04
N LYS A 41 -27.88 -4.67 18.25
CA LYS A 41 -26.96 -3.70 18.81
C LYS A 41 -25.55 -4.20 18.53
N LYS A 42 -24.95 -3.71 17.45
CA LYS A 42 -23.51 -3.87 17.19
C LYS A 42 -22.83 -3.15 18.33
N THR A 43 -22.48 -3.90 19.35
CA THR A 43 -21.45 -3.53 20.31
C THR A 43 -20.24 -3.05 19.49
N PRO A 44 -19.67 -1.86 19.76
CA PRO A 44 -18.39 -1.48 19.18
C PRO A 44 -17.31 -2.42 19.75
N LYS A 45 -17.11 -3.56 19.08
CA LYS A 45 -15.80 -4.22 19.01
C LYS A 45 -14.95 -3.30 18.12
N ASP A 46 -13.73 -2.91 18.43
CA ASP A 46 -12.76 -3.41 19.38
C ASP A 46 -11.65 -2.36 19.41
N ASN A 47 -11.00 -2.14 20.56
CA ASN A 47 -9.75 -1.38 20.65
C ASN A 47 -8.61 -2.22 20.05
N GLN A 48 -8.78 -2.71 18.82
CA GLN A 48 -7.82 -3.55 18.15
C GLN A 48 -6.69 -2.63 17.66
N LYS A 49 -5.59 -2.64 18.41
CA LYS A 49 -4.35 -1.93 18.05
C LYS A 49 -3.96 -2.35 16.62
N ALA A 50 -3.94 -1.38 15.71
CA ALA A 50 -3.60 -1.62 14.31
C ALA A 50 -2.21 -2.29 14.19
N THR A 51 -2.10 -3.27 13.30
CA THR A 51 -0.82 -3.91 13.01
C THR A 51 0.14 -2.91 12.33
N PRO A 52 1.47 -3.10 12.39
CA PRO A 52 2.42 -2.25 11.67
C PRO A 52 2.09 -2.07 10.18
N GLU A 53 1.61 -3.13 9.54
CA GLU A 53 1.21 -3.10 8.13
C GLU A 53 -0.07 -2.28 7.91
N GLN A 54 -1.04 -2.37 8.81
CA GLN A 54 -2.23 -1.52 8.79
C GLN A 54 -1.86 -0.06 9.09
N VAL A 55 -0.85 0.17 9.93
CA VAL A 55 -0.36 1.51 10.22
C VAL A 55 0.29 2.12 8.99
N ILE A 56 1.15 1.40 8.26
CA ILE A 56 1.85 1.95 7.09
C ILE A 56 0.93 2.09 5.86
N ALA A 57 -0.08 1.22 5.71
CA ALA A 57 -0.97 1.17 4.56
C ALA A 57 -1.96 2.35 4.50
N LYS A 58 -1.44 3.52 4.13
CA LYS A 58 -2.19 4.76 3.86
C LYS A 58 -1.36 5.67 2.96
N LYS A 59 -1.90 6.85 2.67
CA LYS A 59 -1.18 7.96 2.04
C LYS A 59 -0.45 8.81 3.07
N TRP A 60 0.83 9.07 2.81
CA TRP A 60 1.71 9.91 3.61
C TRP A 60 2.28 11.05 2.76
N LYS A 61 2.71 12.12 3.43
CA LYS A 61 3.49 13.21 2.84
C LYS A 61 4.79 13.40 3.60
N GLU A 62 5.78 13.99 2.93
CA GLU A 62 7.04 14.35 3.58
C GLU A 62 6.87 15.46 4.62
N SER A 63 7.61 15.37 5.72
CA SER A 63 7.62 16.37 6.79
C SER A 63 8.93 17.16 6.74
N PHE A 64 8.92 18.27 6.01
CA PHE A 64 10.12 19.12 5.85
C PHE A 64 10.72 19.55 7.20
N ASP A 65 9.89 20.02 8.13
CA ASP A 65 10.35 20.53 9.43
C ASP A 65 10.91 19.45 10.35
N GLU A 66 10.55 18.18 10.12
CA GLU A 66 11.09 17.05 10.88
C GLU A 66 12.30 16.39 10.18
N MET A 67 12.48 16.61 8.88
CA MET A 67 13.67 16.20 8.14
C MET A 67 14.83 17.18 8.35
N TYR A 68 14.55 18.48 8.48
CA TYR A 68 15.56 19.53 8.60
C TYR A 68 15.44 20.32 9.91
N THR A 69 16.50 20.27 10.72
CA THR A 69 16.62 21.10 11.93
C THR A 69 16.61 22.59 11.58
N PRO A 70 16.19 23.48 12.49
CA PRO A 70 16.26 24.93 12.26
C PRO A 70 17.67 25.42 11.90
N ALA A 71 18.71 24.76 12.42
CA ALA A 71 20.11 25.07 12.09
C ALA A 71 20.48 24.70 10.65
N GLN A 72 19.94 23.59 10.11
CA GLN A 72 20.10 23.21 8.70
C GLN A 72 19.29 24.14 7.78
N GLN A 73 18.04 24.45 8.16
CA GLN A 73 17.19 25.37 7.37
C GLN A 73 17.83 26.76 7.21
N LYS A 74 18.52 27.27 8.25
CA LYS A 74 19.25 28.55 8.19
C LYS A 74 20.46 28.56 7.24
N LYS A 75 20.91 27.40 6.76
CA LYS A 75 22.00 27.30 5.77
C LYS A 75 21.51 27.42 4.34
N LEU A 76 20.19 27.28 4.12
CA LEU A 76 19.56 27.42 2.83
C LEU A 76 19.19 28.89 2.61
N ASP A 77 19.24 29.34 1.36
CA ASP A 77 18.65 30.62 1.01
C ASP A 77 17.11 30.55 0.98
N GLU A 78 16.45 31.71 0.86
CA GLU A 78 14.99 31.78 0.87
C GLU A 78 14.35 31.02 -0.30
N PHE A 79 15.00 31.02 -1.47
CA PHE A 79 14.50 30.33 -2.65
C PHE A 79 14.62 28.82 -2.47
N GLU A 80 15.78 28.32 -2.08
CA GLU A 80 16.02 26.90 -1.78
C GLU A 80 15.06 26.39 -0.70
N LEU A 81 14.90 27.14 0.40
CA LEU A 81 13.99 26.79 1.48
C LEU A 81 12.55 26.67 0.98
N LYS A 82 12.12 27.60 0.11
CA LYS A 82 10.77 27.60 -0.48
C LYS A 82 10.58 26.42 -1.42
N GLU A 83 11.55 26.15 -2.28
CA GLU A 83 11.50 25.03 -3.22
C GLU A 83 11.47 23.69 -2.50
N MET A 84 12.30 23.49 -1.47
CA MET A 84 12.31 22.26 -0.68
C MET A 84 11.02 22.06 0.11
N LYS A 85 10.45 23.13 0.69
CA LYS A 85 9.14 23.06 1.34
C LYS A 85 8.04 22.74 0.35
N ASN A 86 8.08 23.36 -0.83
CA ASN A 86 7.13 23.07 -1.90
C ASN A 86 7.25 21.63 -2.38
N ALA A 87 8.48 21.13 -2.54
CA ALA A 87 8.75 19.75 -2.89
C ALA A 87 8.14 18.80 -1.87
N ALA A 88 8.47 18.95 -0.59
CA ALA A 88 7.95 18.11 0.50
C ALA A 88 6.41 18.13 0.60
N ASN A 89 5.79 19.31 0.45
CA ASN A 89 4.33 19.46 0.50
C ASN A 89 3.60 18.78 -0.66
N ASN A 90 4.29 18.55 -1.78
CA ASN A 90 3.75 17.92 -2.98
C ASN A 90 4.32 16.52 -3.23
N SER A 91 5.12 16.00 -2.30
CA SER A 91 5.64 14.63 -2.30
C SER A 91 4.73 13.71 -1.50
N PHE A 92 4.23 12.65 -2.13
CA PHE A 92 3.31 11.69 -1.51
C PHE A 92 3.83 10.26 -1.61
N TYR A 93 3.67 9.51 -0.53
CA TYR A 93 4.02 8.10 -0.39
C TYR A 93 2.75 7.34 -0.03
N GLU A 94 2.17 6.63 -0.99
CA GLU A 94 0.95 5.86 -0.80
C GLU A 94 1.27 4.37 -0.76
N PHE A 95 1.02 3.74 0.38
CA PHE A 95 1.13 2.30 0.57
C PHE A 95 -0.26 1.70 0.69
N ASN A 96 -0.59 0.76 -0.19
CA ASN A 96 -1.89 0.11 -0.20
C ASN A 96 -1.85 -1.18 0.62
N ALA A 97 -3.00 -1.56 1.17
CA ALA A 97 -3.15 -2.81 1.94
C ALA A 97 -2.88 -4.08 1.10
N ASP A 98 -3.01 -3.98 -0.23
CA ASP A 98 -2.70 -5.05 -1.19
C ASP A 98 -1.20 -5.20 -1.51
N LYS A 99 -0.34 -4.52 -0.75
CA LYS A 99 1.12 -4.52 -0.90
C LYS A 99 1.64 -3.79 -2.14
N THR A 100 0.84 -2.94 -2.78
CA THR A 100 1.32 -2.02 -3.82
C THR A 100 1.68 -0.65 -3.24
N TYR A 101 2.56 0.09 -3.90
CA TYR A 101 2.85 1.48 -3.55
C TYR A 101 2.84 2.40 -4.77
N THR A 102 2.58 3.68 -4.52
CA THR A 102 2.85 4.79 -5.44
C THR A 102 3.57 5.90 -4.70
N ILE A 103 4.70 6.36 -5.24
CA ILE A 103 5.44 7.53 -4.77
C ILE A 103 5.34 8.60 -5.84
N THR A 104 4.80 9.76 -5.49
CA THR A 104 4.68 10.91 -6.37
C THR A 104 5.56 12.01 -5.82
N LYS A 105 6.47 12.53 -6.64
CA LYS A 105 7.28 13.70 -6.34
C LYS A 105 7.07 14.74 -7.43
N PRO A 106 7.21 16.05 -7.13
CA PRO A 106 7.13 17.08 -8.15
C PRO A 106 8.14 16.85 -9.26
N ASP A 107 7.72 17.11 -10.50
CA ASP A 107 8.54 17.02 -11.71
C ASP A 107 9.12 15.61 -12.01
N GLU A 108 8.67 14.58 -11.30
CA GLU A 108 9.05 13.18 -11.50
C GLU A 108 7.87 12.33 -11.98
N VAL A 109 8.17 11.30 -12.78
CA VAL A 109 7.19 10.26 -13.09
C VAL A 109 6.91 9.45 -11.83
N PRO A 110 5.63 9.20 -11.45
CA PRO A 110 5.33 8.45 -10.24
C PRO A 110 6.00 7.08 -10.20
N GLY A 111 6.77 6.84 -9.14
CA GLY A 111 7.35 5.55 -8.84
C GLY A 111 6.27 4.58 -8.37
N LYS A 112 6.21 3.39 -8.97
CA LYS A 112 5.22 2.37 -8.62
C LYS A 112 5.90 1.03 -8.39
N GLY A 113 5.30 0.21 -7.53
CA GLY A 113 5.85 -1.10 -7.24
C GLY A 113 5.10 -1.85 -6.16
N LYS A 114 5.78 -2.81 -5.55
CA LYS A 114 5.32 -3.58 -4.40
C LYS A 114 6.14 -3.27 -3.17
N TRP A 115 5.54 -3.40 -2.00
CA TRP A 115 6.25 -3.23 -0.73
C TRP A 115 6.08 -4.45 0.17
N GLU A 116 7.11 -4.72 0.96
CA GLU A 116 7.12 -5.77 1.96
C GLU A 116 7.66 -5.22 3.27
N MET A 117 7.21 -5.79 4.39
CA MET A 117 7.71 -5.45 5.72
C MET A 117 8.36 -6.68 6.32
N SER A 118 9.53 -6.51 6.95
CA SER A 118 10.14 -7.61 7.69
C SER A 118 9.25 -8.08 8.84
N SER A 119 9.38 -9.34 9.25
CA SER A 119 8.57 -9.93 10.32
C SER A 119 8.68 -9.22 11.68
N ASP A 120 9.82 -8.56 11.93
CA ASP A 120 10.06 -7.74 13.12
C ASP A 120 9.63 -6.27 12.97
N ALA A 121 9.04 -5.92 11.82
CA ALA A 121 8.62 -4.57 11.45
C ALA A 121 9.73 -3.50 11.51
N LYS A 122 11.01 -3.90 11.39
CA LYS A 122 12.16 -2.99 11.38
C LYS A 122 12.64 -2.60 9.99
N LYS A 123 12.15 -3.26 8.94
CA LYS A 123 12.52 -2.96 7.55
C LYS A 123 11.28 -2.85 6.67
N LEU A 124 11.30 -1.85 5.80
CA LEU A 124 10.41 -1.73 4.66
C LEU A 124 11.24 -1.97 3.40
N ILE A 125 10.77 -2.86 2.54
CA ILE A 125 11.44 -3.22 1.30
C ILE A 125 10.53 -2.78 0.15
N LEU A 126 11.06 -1.97 -0.76
CA LEU A 126 10.35 -1.53 -1.97
C LEU A 126 10.91 -2.28 -3.17
N HIS A 127 10.02 -2.85 -3.97
CA HIS A 127 10.32 -3.50 -5.23
C HIS A 127 9.72 -2.65 -6.35
N SER A 128 10.56 -1.93 -7.08
CA SER A 128 10.10 -1.08 -8.18
C SER A 128 9.59 -1.92 -9.36
N ALA A 129 8.72 -1.34 -10.17
CA ALA A 129 8.26 -1.97 -11.41
C ALA A 129 9.41 -2.29 -12.39
N GLN A 130 10.55 -1.61 -12.25
CA GLN A 130 11.77 -1.80 -13.04
C GLN A 130 12.70 -2.89 -12.47
N GLY A 131 12.29 -3.56 -11.38
CA GLY A 131 13.04 -4.64 -10.74
C GLY A 131 14.14 -4.19 -9.78
N GLN A 132 14.19 -2.90 -9.43
CA GLN A 132 15.08 -2.40 -8.38
C GLN A 132 14.51 -2.72 -6.99
N LYS A 133 15.41 -2.85 -6.01
CA LYS A 133 15.06 -3.15 -4.62
C LYS A 133 15.70 -2.11 -3.71
N ASP A 134 14.87 -1.41 -2.95
CA ASP A 134 15.30 -0.46 -1.92
C ASP A 134 14.94 -1.00 -0.53
N GLU A 135 15.92 -1.00 0.38
CA GLU A 135 15.73 -1.40 1.78
C GLU A 135 15.80 -0.17 2.69
N LEU A 136 14.73 0.06 3.43
CA LEU A 136 14.56 1.18 4.34
C LEU A 136 14.44 0.65 5.77
N SER A 137 15.26 1.17 6.68
CA SER A 137 15.15 0.83 8.10
C SER A 137 14.06 1.69 8.75
N ILE A 138 13.13 1.05 9.44
CA ILE A 138 12.03 1.70 10.15
C ILE A 138 12.52 2.10 11.55
N GLU A 139 12.70 3.39 11.79
CA GLU A 139 13.05 3.93 13.10
C GLU A 139 11.81 4.25 13.94
N ILE A 140 10.74 4.75 13.30
CA ILE A 140 9.46 5.06 13.93
C ILE A 140 8.35 4.59 13.00
N LEU A 141 7.35 3.88 13.54
CA LEU A 141 6.12 3.53 12.83
C LEU A 141 4.94 3.65 13.77
N THR A 142 4.17 4.71 13.60
CA THR A 142 2.97 5.03 14.39
C THR A 142 1.87 5.56 13.48
N PRO A 143 0.60 5.62 13.92
CA PRO A 143 -0.46 6.22 13.12
C PRO A 143 -0.19 7.67 12.68
N GLY A 144 0.60 8.43 13.43
CA GLY A 144 0.90 9.84 13.14
C GLY A 144 2.24 10.11 12.47
N LYS A 145 3.14 9.12 12.38
CA LYS A 145 4.51 9.33 11.89
C LYS A 145 5.18 8.04 11.45
N VAL A 146 5.88 8.11 10.33
CA VAL A 146 6.88 7.12 9.90
C VAL A 146 8.24 7.80 9.78
N LYS A 147 9.28 7.18 10.33
CA LYS A 147 10.67 7.62 10.13
C LYS A 147 11.46 6.47 9.52
N LEU A 148 11.97 6.69 8.31
CA LEU A 148 12.68 5.72 7.51
C LEU A 148 14.12 6.18 7.29
N LYS A 149 15.08 5.31 7.56
CA LYS A 149 16.48 5.53 7.21
C LYS A 149 16.80 4.80 5.91
N ILE A 150 17.22 5.56 4.91
CA ILE A 150 17.66 5.01 3.63
C ILE A 150 19.06 4.43 3.82
N LYS A 151 19.30 3.23 3.30
CA LYS A 151 20.61 2.60 3.38
C LYS A 151 21.65 3.48 2.67
N ASP A 152 22.79 3.71 3.32
CA ASP A 152 23.92 4.48 2.79
C ASP A 152 23.64 5.99 2.57
N ALA A 153 22.50 6.51 3.03
CA ALA A 153 22.22 7.95 3.10
C ALA A 153 22.40 8.48 4.53
N GLU A 154 22.89 9.71 4.65
CA GLU A 154 22.89 10.44 5.93
C GLU A 154 21.49 10.93 6.31
N ASP A 155 20.64 11.16 5.31
CA ASP A 155 19.31 11.71 5.48
C ASP A 155 18.27 10.65 5.90
N VAL A 156 17.29 11.12 6.67
CA VAL A 156 16.13 10.33 7.09
C VAL A 156 14.90 10.86 6.38
N LEU A 157 14.09 9.94 5.86
CA LEU A 157 12.78 10.27 5.33
C LEU A 157 11.78 10.27 6.48
N VAL A 158 11.18 11.42 6.75
CA VAL A 158 10.11 11.56 7.75
C VAL A 158 8.79 11.79 7.03
N LEU A 159 7.84 10.91 7.31
CA LEU A 159 6.51 10.93 6.71
C LEU A 159 5.44 11.15 7.78
N ILE A 160 4.49 12.02 7.46
CA ILE A 160 3.28 12.29 8.26
C ILE A 160 2.03 12.04 7.41
N PRO A 161 0.85 11.78 8.00
CA PRO A 161 -0.37 11.60 7.24
C PRO A 161 -0.58 12.75 6.25
N ALA A 162 -0.88 12.39 4.99
CA ALA A 162 -1.08 13.37 3.91
C ALA A 162 -2.27 14.28 4.20
#